data_AF-A0A7X8XD34-F1
#
_entry.id   AF-A0A7X8XD34-F1
#
_cell.length_a   1.000
_cell.length_b   1.000
_cell.length_c   1.000
_cell.angle_alpha   90.00
_cell.angle_beta   90.00
_cell.angle_gamma   90.00
#
_symmetry.space_group_name_H-M   'P 1'
#
loop_
_entity.id
_entity.type
_entity.pdbx_description
1 polymer ?
#
loop_
_entity_poly.entity_id
_entity_poly.type
_entity_poly.pdbx_seq_one_letter_code
_entity_poly.pdbx_strand_id
1 'polypeptide(L)'
;MKMTYIKLTCLCLLVCLVGTACRTVPVSSRKQLLLSSENYENELGATAYAEYKKQYPRSTNKTYTESLNRVGKAISKVAQKDDYQWEFIVLESKDANAFCLPGGKVAVYSGIFQFTANEAELATVVAHEIAHALARHGGERMS
;
A
#
# COMPACT_ATOMS: atom_id res chain seq x y z
N MET A 1 15.86 -33.49 -32.74
CA MET A 1 15.46 -34.03 -31.41
C MET A 1 15.93 -33.16 -30.25
N LYS A 2 17.23 -32.99 -29.97
CA LYS A 2 17.73 -32.18 -28.82
C LYS A 2 17.15 -30.75 -28.72
N MET A 3 17.03 -30.05 -29.86
CA MET A 3 16.48 -28.70 -29.94
C MET A 3 15.00 -28.61 -29.53
N THR A 4 14.21 -29.66 -29.81
CA THR A 4 12.78 -29.73 -29.48
C THR A 4 12.58 -29.94 -27.98
N TYR A 5 13.41 -30.78 -27.35
CA TYR A 5 13.38 -30.97 -25.89
C TYR A 5 13.76 -29.69 -25.15
N ILE A 6 14.79 -28.96 -25.59
CA ILE A 6 15.18 -27.68 -24.98
C ILE A 6 14.04 -26.65 -25.04
N LYS A 7 13.38 -26.51 -26.20
CA LYS A 7 12.23 -25.60 -26.35
C LYS A 7 11.05 -26.00 -25.46
N LEU A 8 10.76 -27.30 -25.36
CA LEU A 8 9.67 -27.81 -24.52
C LEU A 8 9.97 -27.61 -23.03
N THR A 9 11.21 -27.82 -22.60
CA THR A 9 11.64 -27.57 -21.22
C THR A 9 11.57 -26.09 -20.87
N CYS A 10 12.02 -25.19 -21.75
CA CYS A 10 11.90 -23.74 -21.54
C CYS A 10 10.43 -23.28 -21.47
N LEU A 11 9.56 -23.83 -22.31
CA LEU A 11 8.13 -23.51 -22.30
C LEU A 11 7.46 -23.98 -20.99
N CYS A 12 7.77 -25.20 -20.52
CA CYS A 12 7.28 -25.69 -19.24
C CYS A 12 7.78 -24.83 -18.06
N LEU A 13 9.04 -24.40 -18.08
CA LEU A 13 9.60 -23.51 -17.05
C LEU A 13 8.90 -22.15 -17.02
N LEU A 14 8.63 -21.57 -18.19
CA LEU A 14 7.91 -20.31 -18.32
C LEU A 14 6.47 -20.43 -17.79
N VAL A 15 5.77 -21.51 -18.15
CA VAL A 15 4.40 -21.77 -17.66
C VAL A 15 4.38 -21.98 -16.14
N CYS A 16 5.36 -22.69 -15.58
CA CYS A 16 5.50 -22.86 -14.13
C CYS A 16 5.75 -21.52 -13.41
N LEU A 17 6.56 -20.64 -13.98
CA LEU A 17 6.85 -19.31 -13.43
C LEU A 17 5.61 -18.39 -13.41
N VAL A 18 4.79 -18.43 -14.47
CA VAL A 18 3.55 -17.62 -14.53
C VAL A 18 2.49 -18.18 -13.58
N GLY A 19 2.44 -19.50 -13.39
CA GLY A 19 1.51 -20.13 -12.46
C GLY A 19 1.70 -19.73 -10.99
N THR A 20 2.95 -19.46 -10.56
CA THR A 20 3.25 -19.05 -9.17
C THR A 20 2.97 -17.58 -8.88
N ALA A 21 2.82 -16.74 -9.92
CA ALA A 21 2.49 -15.33 -9.79
C ALA A 21 1.00 -15.08 -9.50
N CYS A 22 0.14 -16.07 -9.73
CA CYS A 22 -1.28 -15.96 -9.39
C CYS A 22 -1.49 -16.14 -7.88
N ARG A 23 -2.03 -15.12 -7.23
CA ARG A 23 -2.29 -15.08 -5.78
C ARG A 23 -3.77 -14.85 -5.51
N THR A 24 -4.22 -15.22 -4.32
CA THR A 24 -5.56 -14.91 -3.83
C THR A 24 -5.46 -13.68 -2.93
N VAL A 25 -6.28 -12.65 -3.20
CA VAL A 25 -6.36 -11.44 -2.38
C VAL A 25 -6.95 -11.81 -1.01
N PRO A 26 -6.33 -11.41 0.11
CA PRO A 26 -6.93 -11.57 1.44
C PRO A 26 -8.34 -10.97 1.51
N VAL A 27 -9.22 -11.54 2.32
CA VAL A 27 -10.63 -11.11 2.53
C VAL A 27 -11.55 -11.31 1.32
N SER A 28 -11.22 -10.78 0.14
CA SER A 28 -12.11 -10.83 -1.04
C SER A 28 -12.09 -12.15 -1.81
N SER A 29 -11.06 -12.99 -1.62
CA SER A 29 -10.83 -14.25 -2.35
C SER A 29 -10.70 -14.11 -3.89
N ARG A 30 -10.60 -12.87 -4.39
CA ARG A 30 -10.35 -12.59 -5.81
C ARG A 30 -8.96 -13.09 -6.21
N LYS A 31 -8.82 -13.57 -7.44
CA LYS A 31 -7.51 -13.89 -8.03
C LYS A 31 -6.85 -12.62 -8.57
N GLN A 32 -5.56 -12.49 -8.30
CA GLN A 32 -4.73 -11.40 -8.79
C GLN A 32 -3.41 -11.95 -9.31
N LEU A 33 -2.83 -11.26 -10.30
CA LEU A 33 -1.49 -11.53 -10.78
C LEU A 33 -0.51 -10.60 -10.07
N LEU A 34 0.53 -11.16 -9.46
CA LEU A 34 1.60 -10.40 -8.80
C LEU A 34 2.95 -10.86 -9.34
N LEU A 35 3.51 -10.05 -10.25
CA LEU A 35 4.85 -10.25 -10.82
C LEU A 35 5.94 -9.59 -9.97
N SER A 36 5.58 -8.57 -9.18
CA SER A 36 6.47 -7.93 -8.22
C SER A 36 6.56 -8.68 -6.90
N SER A 37 7.75 -8.65 -6.30
CA SER A 37 7.94 -9.10 -4.93
C SER A 37 7.48 -8.03 -3.95
N GLU A 38 6.98 -8.43 -2.79
CA GLU A 38 6.51 -7.51 -1.77
C GLU A 38 7.65 -6.67 -1.17
N ASN A 39 8.85 -7.25 -1.05
CA ASN A 39 10.03 -6.49 -0.62
C ASN A 39 10.37 -5.35 -1.58
N TYR A 40 10.32 -5.63 -2.89
CA TYR A 40 10.53 -4.60 -3.90
C TYR A 40 9.45 -3.51 -3.84
N GLU A 41 8.19 -3.90 -3.64
CA GLU A 41 7.09 -2.95 -3.42
C GLU A 41 7.34 -2.07 -2.18
N ASN A 42 7.80 -2.65 -1.07
CA ASN A 42 8.11 -1.93 0.16
C ASN A 42 9.26 -0.91 -0.04
N GLU A 43 10.30 -1.26 -0.80
CA GLU A 43 11.40 -0.36 -1.15
C GLU A 43 10.93 0.81 -2.01
N LEU A 44 10.08 0.54 -3.01
CA LEU A 44 9.45 1.58 -3.82
C LEU A 44 8.56 2.49 -2.97
N GLY A 45 7.78 1.91 -2.06
CA GLY A 45 6.93 2.63 -1.13
C GLY A 45 7.74 3.57 -0.23
N ALA A 46 8.85 3.10 0.32
CA ALA A 46 9.75 3.93 1.13
C ALA A 46 10.37 5.10 0.33
N THR A 47 10.83 4.82 -0.90
CA THR A 47 11.39 5.83 -1.80
C THR A 47 10.36 6.91 -2.15
N ALA A 48 9.18 6.50 -2.60
CA ALA A 48 8.10 7.42 -2.96
C ALA A 48 7.63 8.23 -1.75
N TYR A 49 7.51 7.63 -0.58
CA TYR A 49 7.12 8.32 0.65
C TYR A 49 8.13 9.40 1.06
N ALA A 50 9.43 9.12 0.92
CA ALA A 50 10.47 10.12 1.16
C ALA A 50 10.36 11.30 0.18
N GLU A 51 9.98 11.05 -1.07
CA GLU A 51 9.77 12.11 -2.07
C GLU A 51 8.56 12.98 -1.72
N TYR A 52 7.43 12.39 -1.33
CA TYR A 52 6.26 13.14 -0.86
C TYR A 52 6.58 14.05 0.33
N LYS A 53 7.42 13.60 1.28
CA LYS A 53 7.86 14.44 2.42
C LYS A 53 8.73 15.64 2.01
N LYS A 54 9.42 15.57 0.87
CA LYS A 54 10.18 16.71 0.33
C LYS A 54 9.27 17.67 -0.43
N GLN A 55 8.32 17.11 -1.18
CA GLN A 55 7.43 17.89 -2.03
C GLN A 55 6.38 18.66 -1.22
N TYR A 56 5.84 18.05 -0.16
CA TYR A 56 4.80 18.65 0.67
C TYR A 56 5.31 18.90 2.10
N PRO A 57 5.15 20.12 2.63
CA PRO A 57 5.46 20.39 4.03
C PRO A 57 4.67 19.49 4.97
N ARG A 58 5.27 19.08 6.09
CA ARG A 58 4.53 18.42 7.16
C ARG A 58 3.56 19.41 7.81
N SER A 59 2.35 18.95 8.11
CA SER A 59 1.36 19.76 8.83
C SER A 59 1.80 20.10 10.24
N THR A 60 1.59 21.37 10.61
CA THR A 60 1.79 21.89 11.97
C THR A 60 0.54 21.79 12.82
N ASN A 61 -0.60 21.37 12.24
CA ASN A 61 -1.85 21.21 12.96
C ASN A 61 -1.78 19.97 13.88
N LYS A 62 -1.67 20.23 15.18
CA LYS A 62 -1.59 19.17 16.22
C LYS A 62 -2.84 18.31 16.26
N THR A 63 -4.03 18.91 16.11
CA THR A 63 -5.29 18.16 16.14
C THR A 63 -5.33 17.11 15.04
N TYR A 64 -4.96 17.49 13.81
CA TYR A 64 -4.95 16.58 12.66
C TYR A 64 -3.92 15.47 12.82
N THR A 65 -2.70 15.85 13.21
CA THR A 65 -1.59 14.90 13.36
C THR A 65 -1.82 13.91 14.52
N GLU A 66 -2.35 14.37 15.66
CA GLU A 66 -2.69 13.49 16.78
C GLU A 66 -3.86 12.56 16.46
N SER A 67 -4.88 13.08 15.75
CA SER A 67 -6.02 12.26 15.31
C SER A 67 -5.59 11.15 14.36
N LEU A 68 -4.79 11.50 13.34
CA LEU A 68 -4.24 10.50 12.43
C LEU A 68 -3.38 9.45 13.16
N ASN A 69 -2.58 9.86 14.14
CA ASN A 69 -1.76 8.91 14.91
C ASN A 69 -2.62 7.93 15.73
N ARG A 70 -3.69 8.41 16.37
CA ARG A 70 -4.62 7.54 17.12
C ARG A 70 -5.31 6.55 16.20
N VAL A 71 -5.91 7.05 15.13
CA VAL A 71 -6.61 6.26 14.11
C VAL A 71 -5.68 5.24 13.46
N GLY A 72 -4.53 5.70 12.96
CA GLY A 72 -3.54 4.89 12.27
C GLY A 72 -3.01 3.76 13.15
N LYS A 73 -2.69 4.04 14.42
CA LYS A 73 -2.23 3.02 15.38
C LYS A 73 -3.30 1.99 15.71
N ALA A 74 -4.57 2.40 15.82
CA ALA A 74 -5.67 1.47 16.06
C ALA A 74 -5.86 0.53 14.87
N ILE A 75 -5.82 1.05 13.64
CA ILE A 75 -5.99 0.27 12.42
C ILE A 75 -4.79 -0.65 12.17
N SER A 76 -3.55 -0.16 12.33
CA SER A 76 -2.36 -0.99 12.08
C SER A 76 -2.27 -2.19 13.01
N LYS A 77 -2.79 -2.09 14.24
CA LYS A 77 -2.88 -3.21 15.19
C LYS A 77 -3.78 -4.33 14.68
N VAL A 78 -4.89 -4.00 14.01
CA VAL A 78 -5.84 -5.01 13.49
C VAL A 78 -5.51 -5.45 12.06
N ALA A 79 -4.67 -4.70 11.35
CA ALA A 79 -4.15 -5.06 10.03
C ALA A 79 -3.27 -6.33 10.05
N GLN A 80 -2.68 -6.69 11.22
CA GLN A 80 -1.86 -7.90 11.42
C GLN A 80 -0.75 -8.08 10.37
N LYS A 81 -0.13 -6.97 9.96
CA LYS A 81 0.97 -6.94 8.99
C LYS A 81 2.26 -6.54 9.69
N ASP A 82 2.85 -7.50 10.39
CA ASP A 82 3.97 -7.27 11.33
C ASP A 82 5.29 -6.87 10.64
N ASP A 83 5.43 -7.19 9.35
CA ASP A 83 6.58 -6.81 8.53
C ASP A 83 6.51 -5.36 8.03
N TYR A 84 5.35 -4.69 8.12
CA TYR A 84 5.21 -3.29 7.75
C TYR A 84 5.74 -2.35 8.84
N GLN A 85 6.54 -1.38 8.43
CA GLN A 85 7.08 -0.32 9.30
C GLN A 85 6.15 0.89 9.23
N TRP A 86 5.03 0.80 9.95
CA TRP A 86 3.97 1.80 9.94
C TRP A 86 4.47 3.20 10.26
N GLU A 87 4.21 4.15 9.36
CA GLU A 87 4.47 5.56 9.56
C GLU A 87 3.26 6.36 9.06
N PHE A 88 2.82 7.32 9.87
CA PHE A 88 1.67 8.16 9.57
C PHE A 88 2.09 9.63 9.54
N ILE A 89 1.76 10.33 8.46
CA ILE A 89 2.05 11.75 8.32
C ILE A 89 0.84 12.52 7.78
N VAL A 90 0.65 13.73 8.29
CA VAL A 90 -0.21 14.72 7.64
C VAL A 90 0.67 15.66 6.84
N LEU A 91 0.40 15.77 5.54
CA LEU A 91 1.07 16.69 4.61
C LEU A 91 0.17 17.89 4.35
N GLU A 92 0.75 19.09 4.27
CA GLU A 92 0.01 20.30 3.93
C GLU A 92 -0.34 20.33 2.45
N SER A 93 -1.62 20.18 2.15
CA SER A 93 -2.20 20.37 0.82
C SER A 93 -3.68 20.69 0.96
N LYS A 94 -4.20 21.55 0.08
CA LYS A 94 -5.64 21.86 0.01
C LYS A 94 -6.45 20.72 -0.60
N ASP A 95 -5.80 19.77 -1.27
CA ASP A 95 -6.48 18.65 -1.89
C ASP A 95 -6.99 17.66 -0.84
N ALA A 96 -8.19 17.13 -1.04
CA ALA A 96 -8.76 16.07 -0.20
C ALA A 96 -8.24 14.72 -0.66
N ASN A 97 -7.12 14.28 -0.09
CA ASN A 97 -6.48 13.03 -0.48
C ASN A 97 -5.80 12.32 0.69
N ALA A 98 -5.66 11.00 0.58
CA ALA A 98 -4.91 10.14 1.47
C ALA A 98 -4.38 8.94 0.68
N PHE A 99 -3.31 8.32 1.15
CA PHE A 99 -2.80 7.10 0.55
C PHE A 99 -2.01 6.25 1.56
N CYS A 100 -1.93 4.94 1.28
CA CYS A 100 -1.01 4.04 1.95
C CYS A 100 -0.13 3.34 0.91
N LEU A 101 1.17 3.63 0.93
CA LEU A 101 2.15 2.92 0.11
C LEU A 101 2.57 1.61 0.79
N PRO A 102 3.09 0.62 0.02
CA PRO A 102 3.64 -0.60 0.60
C PRO A 102 4.70 -0.32 1.67
N GLY A 103 4.84 -1.25 2.61
CA GLY A 103 5.71 -1.08 3.79
C GLY A 103 5.10 -0.21 4.90
N GLY A 104 3.80 0.11 4.80
CA GLY A 104 3.04 0.80 5.84
C GLY A 104 3.22 2.31 5.87
N LYS A 105 3.41 2.95 4.71
CA LYS A 105 3.66 4.39 4.63
C LYS A 105 2.37 5.15 4.32
N VAL A 106 1.75 5.72 5.35
CA VAL A 106 0.44 6.37 5.26
C VAL A 106 0.62 7.89 5.29
N ALA A 107 0.15 8.55 4.24
CA ALA A 107 0.05 10.01 4.22
C ALA A 107 -1.41 10.43 4.08
N VAL A 108 -1.75 11.52 4.75
CA VAL A 108 -3.04 12.19 4.63
C VAL A 108 -2.80 13.67 4.33
N TYR A 109 -3.49 14.22 3.35
CA TYR A 109 -3.42 15.66 3.07
C TYR A 109 -4.34 16.44 4.00
N SER A 110 -3.91 17.62 4.46
CA SER A 110 -4.66 18.43 5.42
C SER A 110 -6.06 18.84 4.90
N GLY A 111 -6.24 18.93 3.59
CA GLY A 111 -7.53 19.17 2.94
C GLY A 111 -8.59 18.10 3.23
N ILE A 112 -8.21 16.85 3.53
CA ILE A 112 -9.20 15.80 3.80
C ILE A 112 -10.01 16.07 5.08
N PHE A 113 -9.42 16.79 6.04
CA PHE A 113 -10.04 17.03 7.35
C PHE A 113 -11.26 17.94 7.27
N GLN A 114 -11.49 18.61 6.13
CA GLN A 114 -12.73 19.34 5.85
C GLN A 114 -13.93 18.40 5.65
N PHE A 115 -13.67 17.13 5.34
CA PHE A 115 -14.67 16.10 5.03
C PHE A 115 -14.76 15.01 6.10
N THR A 116 -13.88 15.05 7.10
CA THR A 116 -13.87 14.10 8.22
C THR A 116 -14.12 14.86 9.52
N ALA A 117 -15.37 14.96 9.94
CA ALA A 117 -15.79 15.73 11.11
C ALA A 117 -15.29 15.12 12.43
N ASN A 118 -14.93 13.84 12.42
CA ASN A 118 -14.48 13.09 13.59
C ASN A 118 -13.51 11.95 13.19
N GLU A 119 -12.95 11.29 14.20
CA GLU A 119 -11.97 10.22 14.00
C GLU A 119 -12.55 8.97 13.33
N ALA A 120 -13.85 8.72 13.44
CA ALA A 120 -14.49 7.58 12.80
C ALA A 120 -14.57 7.75 11.27
N GLU A 121 -14.87 8.97 10.82
CA GLU A 121 -14.84 9.32 9.41
C GLU A 121 -13.41 9.29 8.85
N LEU A 122 -12.43 9.82 9.59
CA LEU A 122 -11.01 9.69 9.23
C LEU A 122 -10.59 8.21 9.18
N ALA A 123 -11.02 7.40 10.14
CA ALA A 123 -10.72 5.97 10.17
C ALA A 123 -11.28 5.22 8.97
N THR A 124 -12.43 5.64 8.43
CA THR A 124 -12.99 5.05 7.22
C THR A 124 -12.03 5.24 6.03
N VAL A 125 -11.50 6.45 5.85
CA VAL A 125 -10.53 6.75 4.80
C VAL A 125 -9.22 6.00 5.04
N VAL A 126 -8.64 6.11 6.23
CA VAL A 126 -7.34 5.49 6.53
C VAL A 126 -7.41 3.97 6.44
N ALA A 127 -8.50 3.35 6.88
CA ALA A 127 -8.70 1.91 6.76
C ALA A 127 -8.86 1.47 5.30
N HIS A 128 -9.54 2.27 4.46
CA HIS A 128 -9.63 2.02 3.03
C HIS A 128 -8.25 2.00 2.37
N GLU A 129 -7.42 3.00 2.66
CA GLU A 129 -6.06 3.08 2.12
C GLU A 129 -5.18 1.93 2.61
N ILE A 130 -5.24 1.59 3.89
CA ILE A 130 -4.50 0.44 4.43
C ILE A 130 -4.97 -0.87 3.77
N ALA A 131 -6.27 -1.05 3.55
CA ALA A 131 -6.78 -2.23 2.87
C ALA A 131 -6.23 -2.37 1.45
N HIS A 132 -6.06 -1.27 0.71
CA HIS A 132 -5.39 -1.29 -0.59
C HIS A 132 -3.95 -1.79 -0.52
N ALA A 133 -3.19 -1.34 0.48
CA ALA A 133 -1.81 -1.78 0.68
C ALA A 133 -1.73 -3.26 1.09
N LEU A 134 -2.62 -3.74 1.96
CA LEU A 134 -2.68 -5.15 2.37
C LEU A 134 -3.12 -6.08 1.24
N ALA A 135 -4.06 -5.62 0.40
CA ALA A 135 -4.50 -6.35 -0.78
C ALA A 135 -3.45 -6.36 -1.91
N ARG A 136 -2.38 -5.55 -1.78
CA ARG A 136 -1.33 -5.35 -2.78
C ARG A 136 -1.86 -4.87 -4.14
N HIS A 137 -2.91 -4.03 -4.13
CA HIS A 137 -3.48 -3.46 -5.37
C HIS A 137 -2.47 -2.63 -6.18
N GLY A 138 -1.52 -1.96 -5.51
CA GLY A 138 -0.42 -1.27 -6.19
C GLY A 138 0.50 -2.24 -6.95
N GLY A 139 0.87 -3.35 -6.33
CA GLY A 139 1.66 -4.43 -6.94
C GLY A 139 0.94 -5.07 -8.13
N GLU A 140 -0.35 -5.33 -7.97
CA GLU A 140 -1.19 -5.85 -9.06
C GLU A 140 -1.26 -4.89 -10.25
N ARG A 141 -1.46 -3.59 -10.01
CA ARG A 141 -1.52 -2.59 -11.10
C ARG A 141 -0.20 -2.45 -11.87
N MET A 142 0.93 -2.77 -11.23
CA MET A 142 2.24 -2.79 -11.88
C MET A 142 2.51 -4.08 -12.67
N SER A 143 1.73 -5.14 -12.42
CA SER A 143 1.90 -6.49 -12.97
C SER A 143 1.03 -6.70 -14.21
#